data_AF-A0A1Q8B179-F1
#
_entry.id   AF-A0A1Q8B179-F1
#
_cell.length_a   1.000
_cell.length_b   1.000
_cell.length_c   1.000
_cell.angle_alpha   90.00
_cell.angle_beta   90.00
_cell.angle_gamma   90.00
#
_symmetry.space_group_name_H-M   'P 1'
#
loop_
_entity.id
_entity.type
_entity.pdbx_description
1 polymer ?
#
loop_
_entity_poly.entity_id
_entity_poly.type
_entity_poly.pdbx_seq_one_letter_code
_entity_poly.pdbx_strand_id
1 'polypeptide(L)'
;MVKMKEHERPKIEELLRLDVDGLMNLLPAYDPQYEHTMFAPQGQLQAGREIFERLKKQLHRCVCIEWKYCEKKKSDKYQDPVLLVASVADVIATVSMSIPPFVIATLLFKIGLSSFCECK
;
A
#
# COMPACT_ATOMS: atom_id res chain seq x y z
N MET A 1 13.72 -15.25 4.83
CA MET A 1 12.68 -15.17 5.88
C MET A 1 12.49 -13.70 6.18
N VAL A 2 11.26 -13.16 6.03
CA VAL A 2 10.98 -11.74 6.32
C VAL A 2 11.18 -11.57 7.83
N LYS A 3 12.19 -10.78 8.23
CA LYS A 3 12.36 -10.34 9.62
C LYS A 3 11.80 -8.92 9.68
N MET A 4 10.52 -8.80 10.01
CA MET A 4 9.92 -7.51 10.33
C MET A 4 10.66 -6.94 11.53
N LYS A 5 11.11 -5.68 11.44
CA LYS A 5 11.80 -5.04 12.56
C LYS A 5 10.77 -4.71 13.63
N GLU A 6 11.09 -4.91 14.91
CA GLU A 6 10.14 -4.71 16.02
C GLU A 6 9.47 -3.33 16.04
N HIS A 7 10.15 -2.30 15.54
CA HIS A 7 9.63 -0.93 15.49
C HIS A 7 8.68 -0.64 14.30
N GLU A 8 8.51 -1.57 13.36
CA GLU A 8 7.65 -1.38 12.17
C GLU A 8 6.19 -1.75 12.46
N ARG A 9 5.95 -2.71 13.37
CA ARG A 9 4.60 -3.18 13.70
C ARG A 9 3.68 -2.06 14.20
N PRO A 10 4.04 -1.21 15.18
CA PRO A 10 3.14 -0.16 15.66
C PRO A 10 2.73 0.82 14.56
N LYS A 11 3.64 1.15 13.64
CA LYS A 11 3.36 2.04 12.50
C LYS A 11 2.38 1.41 11.52
N ILE A 12 2.54 0.12 11.22
CA ILE A 12 1.61 -0.62 10.37
C ILE A 12 0.24 -0.70 11.04
N GLU A 13 0.19 -0.95 12.35
CA GLU A 13 -1.06 -0.99 13.12
C GLU A 13 -1.79 0.36 13.13
N GLU A 14 -1.07 1.47 13.22
CA GLU A 14 -1.65 2.82 13.07
C GLU A 14 -2.23 3.04 11.67
N LEU A 15 -1.48 2.70 10.61
CA LEU A 15 -1.99 2.80 9.24
C LEU A 15 -3.21 1.90 9.01
N LEU A 16 -3.23 0.70 9.60
CA LEU A 16 -4.35 -0.23 9.53
C LEU A 16 -5.62 0.27 10.24
N ARG A 17 -5.53 1.30 11.09
CA ARG A 17 -6.72 1.96 11.67
C ARG A 17 -7.40 2.91 10.68
N LEU A 18 -6.69 3.36 9.66
CA LEU A 18 -7.24 4.21 8.60
C LEU A 18 -8.09 3.39 7.63
N ASP A 19 -9.06 4.06 7.01
CA ASP A 19 -9.79 3.54 5.85
C ASP A 19 -9.06 3.88 4.54
N VAL A 20 -9.65 3.48 3.41
CA VAL A 20 -9.06 3.72 2.08
C VAL A 20 -8.88 5.22 1.83
N ASP A 21 -9.87 6.03 2.16
CA ASP A 21 -9.83 7.47 1.91
C ASP A 21 -8.79 8.17 2.81
N GLY A 22 -8.68 7.77 4.08
CA GLY A 22 -7.62 8.22 4.99
C GLY A 22 -6.23 7.92 4.46
N LEU A 23 -6.01 6.72 3.91
CA LEU A 23 -4.72 6.35 3.29
C LEU A 23 -4.45 7.11 1.99
N MET A 24 -5.46 7.31 1.14
CA MET A 24 -5.33 8.11 -0.09
C MET A 24 -4.94 9.55 0.22
N ASN A 25 -5.51 10.14 1.27
CA ASN A 25 -5.19 11.50 1.70
C ASN A 25 -3.72 11.69 2.13
N LEU A 26 -3.00 10.62 2.47
CA LEU A 26 -1.57 10.70 2.79
C LEU A 26 -0.69 10.84 1.55
N LEU A 27 -1.13 10.34 0.39
CA LEU A 27 -0.28 10.22 -0.79
C LEU A 27 0.23 11.56 -1.35
N PRO A 28 -0.58 12.64 -1.44
CA PRO A 28 -0.12 13.92 -1.98
C PRO A 28 1.07 14.53 -1.24
N ALA A 29 1.24 14.25 0.05
CA ALA A 29 2.36 14.76 0.84
C ALA A 29 3.73 14.24 0.40
N TYR A 30 3.77 13.20 -0.44
CA TYR A 30 4.99 12.55 -0.92
C TYR A 30 5.24 12.75 -2.42
N ASP A 31 4.32 13.40 -3.15
CA ASP A 31 4.45 13.63 -4.58
C ASP A 31 4.89 15.08 -4.82
N PRO A 32 6.06 15.31 -5.47
CA PRO A 32 6.57 16.65 -5.75
C PRO A 32 5.60 17.54 -6.53
N GLN A 33 4.68 16.97 -7.31
CA GLN A 33 3.66 17.72 -8.03
C GLN A 33 2.76 18.55 -7.11
N TYR A 34 2.55 18.10 -5.87
CA TYR A 34 1.68 18.75 -4.91
C TYR A 34 2.43 19.45 -3.77
N GLU A 35 3.75 19.61 -3.91
CA GLU A 35 4.54 20.39 -2.97
C GLU A 35 3.97 21.82 -2.86
N HIS A 36 3.83 22.31 -1.63
CA HIS A 36 3.22 23.62 -1.32
C HIS A 36 1.76 23.80 -1.75
N THR A 37 1.06 22.75 -2.16
CA THR A 37 -0.37 22.83 -2.49
C THR A 37 -1.20 22.78 -1.21
N MET A 38 -2.06 23.80 -1.01
CA MET A 38 -3.12 23.75 -0.01
C MET A 38 -4.38 23.18 -0.63
N PHE A 39 -4.80 22.01 -0.15
CA PHE A 39 -6.00 21.35 -0.63
C PHE A 39 -7.24 21.76 0.17
N ALA A 40 -8.37 21.90 -0.53
CA ALA A 40 -9.67 21.63 0.09
C ALA A 40 -9.80 20.10 0.32
N PRO A 41 -10.55 19.63 1.33
CA PRO A 41 -10.60 18.20 1.68
C PRO A 41 -10.91 17.24 0.50
N GLN A 42 -11.83 17.62 -0.39
CA GLN A 42 -12.15 16.82 -1.58
C GLN A 42 -11.00 16.78 -2.61
N GLY A 43 -10.24 17.86 -2.73
CA GLY A 43 -9.11 17.95 -3.65
C GLY A 43 -7.93 17.06 -3.22
N GLN A 44 -7.70 16.93 -1.92
CA GLN A 44 -6.64 16.06 -1.39
C GLN A 44 -6.92 14.59 -1.71
N LEU A 45 -8.16 14.16 -1.52
CA LEU A 45 -8.56 12.79 -1.82
C LEU A 45 -8.43 12.48 -3.31
N GLN A 46 -8.86 13.42 -4.18
CA GLN A 46 -8.75 13.27 -5.63
C GLN A 46 -7.28 13.16 -6.08
N ALA A 47 -6.40 14.02 -5.56
CA ALA A 47 -4.97 13.94 -5.82
C ALA A 47 -4.38 12.58 -5.39
N GLY A 48 -4.78 12.08 -4.22
CA GLY A 48 -4.39 10.75 -3.75
C GLY A 48 -4.81 9.63 -4.70
N ARG A 49 -6.05 9.66 -5.20
CA ARG A 49 -6.54 8.69 -6.18
C ARG A 49 -5.74 8.73 -7.48
N GLU A 50 -5.42 9.92 -7.98
CA GLU A 50 -4.61 10.10 -9.20
C GLU A 50 -3.19 9.53 -9.04
N ILE A 51 -2.55 9.78 -7.89
CA ILE A 51 -1.24 9.18 -7.57
C ILE A 51 -1.33 7.65 -7.56
N PHE A 52 -2.34 7.10 -6.89
CA PHE A 52 -2.50 5.64 -6.80
C PHE A 52 -2.74 5.01 -8.18
N GLU A 53 -3.59 5.60 -9.02
CA GLU A 53 -3.84 5.10 -10.38
C GLU A 53 -2.57 5.09 -11.24
N ARG A 54 -1.67 6.07 -11.09
CA ARG A 54 -0.35 6.05 -11.78
C ARG A 54 0.51 4.85 -11.37
N LEU A 55 0.49 4.48 -10.09
CA LEU A 55 1.31 3.39 -9.55
C LEU A 55 0.69 2.01 -9.78
N LYS A 56 -0.63 1.94 -9.95
CA LYS A 56 -1.44 0.73 -9.98
C LYS A 56 -0.89 -0.38 -10.87
N LYS A 57 -0.50 -0.05 -12.10
CA LYS A 57 0.04 -1.03 -13.07
C LYS A 57 1.34 -1.67 -12.57
N GLN A 58 2.23 -0.88 -11.99
CA GLN A 58 3.52 -1.36 -11.48
C GLN A 58 3.33 -2.16 -10.19
N LEU A 59 2.47 -1.69 -9.29
CA LEU A 59 2.09 -2.40 -8.07
C LEU A 59 1.46 -3.76 -8.38
N HIS A 60 0.55 -3.81 -9.36
CA HIS A 60 -0.06 -5.06 -9.81
C HIS A 60 1.00 -6.04 -10.33
N ARG A 61 1.92 -5.58 -11.18
CA ARG A 61 3.01 -6.41 -11.67
C ARG A 61 3.87 -6.98 -10.52
N CYS A 62 4.33 -6.14 -9.59
CA CYS A 62 5.20 -6.57 -8.51
C CYS A 62 4.48 -7.53 -7.53
N VAL A 63 3.27 -7.20 -7.09
CA VAL A 63 2.56 -7.96 -6.05
C VAL A 63 1.85 -9.19 -6.62
N CYS A 64 1.12 -9.02 -7.72
CA CYS A 64 0.23 -10.06 -8.24
C CYS A 64 0.96 -11.05 -9.15
N ILE A 65 1.87 -10.57 -9.99
CA ILE A 65 2.56 -11.38 -11.01
C ILE A 65 3.91 -11.89 -10.48
N GLU A 66 4.80 -10.98 -10.09
CA GLU A 66 6.18 -11.34 -9.72
C GLU A 66 6.25 -12.00 -8.34
N TRP A 67 5.58 -11.42 -7.34
CA TRP A 67 5.49 -11.99 -6.00
C TRP A 67 4.39 -13.06 -5.87
N LYS A 68 3.51 -13.21 -6.87
CA LYS A 68 2.48 -14.27 -6.94
C LYS A 68 1.57 -14.32 -5.70
N TYR A 69 0.98 -13.18 -5.33
CA TYR A 69 0.11 -13.10 -4.15
C TYR A 69 -0.99 -14.18 -4.12
N CYS A 70 -1.64 -14.50 -5.24
CA CYS A 70 -2.73 -15.48 -5.28
C CYS A 70 -2.31 -16.92 -4.89
N GLU A 71 -1.05 -17.28 -5.05
CA GLU A 71 -0.50 -18.54 -4.54
C GLU A 71 -0.16 -18.42 -3.05
N LYS A 72 0.43 -17.29 -2.66
CA LYS A 72 0.88 -17.01 -1.29
C LYS A 72 -0.26 -16.88 -0.27
N LYS A 73 -1.42 -16.32 -0.67
CA LYS A 73 -2.59 -16.12 0.20
C LYS A 73 -3.10 -17.43 0.83
N LYS A 74 -2.80 -18.59 0.23
CA LYS A 74 -3.20 -19.91 0.72
C LYS A 74 -2.35 -20.41 1.89
N SER A 75 -1.24 -19.75 2.21
CA SER A 75 -0.40 -20.10 3.35
C SER A 75 -0.87 -19.42 4.63
N ASP A 76 -0.83 -20.14 5.75
CA ASP A 76 -1.20 -19.61 7.07
C ASP A 76 -0.32 -18.43 7.51
N LYS A 77 0.85 -18.28 6.88
CA LYS A 77 1.80 -17.20 7.15
C LYS A 77 1.18 -15.80 6.98
N TYR A 78 0.20 -15.62 6.11
CA TYR A 78 -0.38 -14.30 5.84
C TYR A 78 -1.75 -14.08 6.49
N GLN A 79 -2.09 -14.88 7.52
CA GLN A 79 -3.28 -14.61 8.33
C GLN A 79 -3.11 -13.38 9.24
N ASP A 80 -1.88 -13.02 9.62
CA ASP A 80 -1.59 -11.78 10.35
C ASP A 80 -1.57 -10.58 9.36
N PRO A 81 -2.50 -9.61 9.49
CA PRO A 81 -2.56 -8.44 8.63
C PRO A 81 -1.27 -7.62 8.62
N VAL A 82 -0.60 -7.50 9.77
CA VAL A 82 0.63 -6.73 9.89
C VAL A 82 1.75 -7.40 9.09
N LEU A 83 1.86 -8.72 9.20
CA LEU A 83 2.86 -9.49 8.47
C LEU A 83 2.60 -9.48 6.95
N LEU A 84 1.33 -9.51 6.53
CA LEU A 84 0.96 -9.38 5.13
C LEU A 84 1.33 -8.00 4.58
N VAL A 85 0.96 -6.92 5.28
CA VAL A 85 1.33 -5.55 4.89
C VAL A 85 2.84 -5.39 4.84
N ALA A 86 3.58 -5.85 5.84
CA ALA A 86 5.04 -5.78 5.85
C ALA A 86 5.65 -6.52 4.65
N SER A 87 5.14 -7.70 4.33
CA SER A 87 5.62 -8.49 3.20
C SER A 87 5.34 -7.82 1.86
N VAL A 88 4.17 -7.18 1.72
CA VAL A 88 3.84 -6.41 0.51
C VAL A 88 4.71 -5.16 0.42
N ALA A 89 4.97 -4.48 1.55
CA ALA A 89 5.83 -3.30 1.61
C ALA A 89 7.25 -3.62 1.14
N ASP A 90 7.83 -4.75 1.56
CA ASP A 90 9.14 -5.23 1.10
C ASP A 90 9.15 -5.46 -0.42
N VAL A 91 8.07 -6.03 -0.97
CA VAL A 91 7.94 -6.33 -2.41
C VAL A 91 7.87 -5.07 -3.26
N ILE A 92 7.18 -4.03 -2.77
CA ILE A 92 6.96 -2.80 -3.53
C ILE A 92 7.97 -1.69 -3.21
N ALA A 93 8.92 -1.92 -2.30
CA ALA A 93 9.86 -0.90 -1.85
C ALA A 93 10.67 -0.26 -2.98
N THR A 94 10.93 -1.00 -4.07
CA THR A 94 11.66 -0.50 -5.24
C THR A 94 10.79 0.30 -6.22
N VAL A 95 9.47 0.26 -6.05
CA VAL A 95 8.50 0.88 -6.98
C VAL A 95 7.60 1.91 -6.32
N SER A 96 7.68 2.07 -4.99
CA SER A 96 6.90 3.05 -4.24
C SER A 96 7.38 4.50 -4.41
N MET A 97 8.45 4.73 -5.18
CA MET A 97 9.05 6.06 -5.40
C MET A 97 9.37 6.74 -4.06
N SER A 98 8.90 7.98 -3.85
CA SER A 98 9.07 8.76 -2.62
C SER A 98 8.06 8.40 -1.52
N ILE A 99 7.06 7.57 -1.81
CA ILE A 99 5.99 7.24 -0.87
C ILE A 99 6.46 6.10 0.04
N PRO A 100 6.26 6.19 1.36
CA PRO A 100 6.57 5.11 2.27
C PRO A 100 5.88 3.80 1.85
N PRO A 101 6.62 2.69 1.64
CA PRO A 101 6.05 1.43 1.14
C PRO A 101 4.90 0.89 1.99
N PHE A 102 4.96 1.08 3.32
CA PHE A 102 3.90 0.65 4.24
C PHE A 102 2.56 1.37 4.01
N VAL A 103 2.56 2.62 3.53
CA VAL A 103 1.31 3.34 3.22
C VAL A 103 0.63 2.68 2.03
N ILE A 104 1.36 2.43 0.94
CA ILE A 104 0.83 1.78 -0.26
C ILE A 104 0.43 0.34 0.04
N ALA A 105 1.25 -0.41 0.79
CA ALA A 105 0.96 -1.78 1.15
C ALA A 105 -0.32 -1.89 1.99
N THR A 106 -0.51 -0.99 2.96
CA THR A 106 -1.75 -0.92 3.76
C THR A 106 -2.94 -0.56 2.88
N LEU A 107 -2.78 0.37 1.93
CA LEU A 107 -3.82 0.74 0.98
C LEU A 107 -4.26 -0.44 0.12
N LEU A 108 -3.32 -1.20 -0.44
CA LEU A 108 -3.61 -2.41 -1.21
C LEU A 108 -4.33 -3.47 -0.35
N PHE A 109 -3.91 -3.63 0.91
CA PHE A 109 -4.58 -4.50 1.86
C PHE A 109 -6.04 -4.08 2.09
N LYS A 110 -6.29 -2.78 2.31
CA LYS A 110 -7.63 -2.21 2.56
C LYS A 110 -8.55 -2.26 1.34
N ILE A 111 -8.01 -2.04 0.14
CA ILE A 111 -8.73 -2.24 -1.14
C ILE A 111 -9.09 -3.72 -1.33
N GLY A 112 -8.27 -4.61 -0.77
CA GLY A 112 -8.42 -6.06 -0.88
C GLY A 112 -7.50 -6.62 -1.95
N LEU A 113 -6.38 -7.21 -1.53
CA LEU A 113 -5.37 -7.78 -2.43
C LEU A 113 -5.92 -8.87 -3.36
N SER A 114 -6.91 -9.64 -2.92
CA SER A 114 -7.55 -10.67 -3.77
C SER A 114 -8.32 -10.06 -4.93
N SER A 115 -9.03 -8.96 -4.69
CA SER A 115 -9.74 -8.20 -5.72
C SER A 115 -8.74 -7.47 -6.62
N PHE A 116 -7.73 -6.83 -6.03
CA PHE A 116 -6.69 -6.13 -6.77
C PHE A 116 -5.90 -7.04 -7.71
N CYS A 117 -5.58 -8.26 -7.29
CA CYS A 117 -4.86 -9.25 -8.09
C CYS A 117 -5.76 -10.20 -8.89
N GLU A 118 -7.08 -9.99 -8.89
CA GLU A 118 -8.06 -10.84 -9.58
C GLU A 118 -7.88 -12.33 -9.28
N CYS A 119 -7.59 -12.65 -8.01
CA CYS A 119 -7.34 -14.03 -7.61
C CYS A 119 -8.62 -14.86 -7.72
N LYS A 120 -8.58 -15.89 -8.55
CA LYS A 120 -9.62 -16.92 -8.64
C LYS A 120 -9.63 -17.84 -7.41
#